data_AF-A0A401J9D6-F1
#
_entry.id   AF-A0A401J9D6-F1
#
_cell.length_a   1.000
_cell.length_b   1.000
_cell.length_c   1.000
_cell.angle_alpha   90.00
_cell.angle_beta   90.00
_cell.angle_gamma   90.00
#
_symmetry.space_group_name_H-M   'P 1'
#
loop_
_entity.id
_entity.type
_entity.pdbx_description
1 polymer ?
#
loop_
_entity_poly.entity_id
_entity_poly.type
_entity_poly.pdbx_seq_one_letter_code
_entity_poly.pdbx_strand_id
1 'polypeptide(L)'
;MGAFVTHVQSAIPSVAEGIHQIYHDAQILEEQRFADFHVALERPASHRRWLRPQVIFRFDGYTPFKPLPVNQAFALFEWGLNWCITTHAHQYLIIHAAVIEKEGFAAILPAPPGSGKSTLTAGLVNRGWRLLSDELGLISKAGLIQPVARPVSLKNESIEVIRHFASEACIGRVVKDTLKGTVSHMRAPTESVVRAHEQARPAWVVFPKFDTGTAATLKPMAPAQAFLGLARNAFNYSLLAEDGFRRLATLMDTTTAYSFHYGNLEEAASVFNALAEQQRAYG
;
A
#
# COMPACT_ATOMS: atom_id res chain seq x y z
N MET A 1 8.64 5.67 8.21
CA MET A 1 7.65 5.46 7.11
C MET A 1 6.60 4.46 7.58
N GLY A 2 5.61 4.92 8.34
CA GLY A 2 4.70 4.03 9.06
C GLY A 2 5.42 3.27 10.19
N ALA A 3 5.14 1.98 10.32
CA ALA A 3 5.72 1.11 11.36
C ALA A 3 7.24 0.89 11.28
N PHE A 4 7.89 1.28 10.17
CA PHE A 4 9.31 1.05 9.96
C PHE A 4 10.08 2.36 9.84
N VAL A 5 11.25 2.41 10.45
CA VAL A 5 12.25 3.47 10.29
C VAL A 5 13.18 3.07 9.14
N THR A 6 13.27 3.94 8.14
CA THR A 6 14.18 3.71 7.00
C THR A 6 15.22 4.82 6.97
N HIS A 7 16.49 4.43 6.98
CA HIS A 7 17.59 5.31 6.68
C HIS A 7 17.85 5.30 5.17
N VAL A 8 17.71 6.46 4.52
CA VAL A 8 17.79 6.60 3.06
C VAL A 8 19.00 7.45 2.69
N GLN A 9 19.89 6.90 1.86
CA GLN A 9 21.01 7.63 1.27
C GLN A 9 20.85 7.73 -0.25
N SER A 10 21.00 8.93 -0.81
CA SER A 10 20.94 9.12 -2.26
C SER A 10 21.60 10.42 -2.66
N ALA A 11 22.41 10.38 -3.73
CA ALA A 11 22.95 11.57 -4.40
C ALA A 11 22.12 11.96 -5.65
N ILE A 12 20.93 11.37 -5.84
CA ILE A 12 20.07 11.58 -7.00
C ILE A 12 18.98 12.60 -6.63
N PRO A 13 18.96 13.81 -7.24
CA PRO A 13 18.03 14.88 -6.87
C PRO A 13 16.55 14.49 -6.93
N SER A 14 16.15 13.72 -7.94
CA SER A 14 14.75 13.27 -8.10
C SER A 14 14.26 12.36 -6.97
N VAL A 15 15.17 11.70 -6.24
CA VAL A 15 14.81 10.93 -5.04
C VAL A 15 14.51 11.87 -3.88
N ALA A 16 15.36 12.86 -3.63
CA ALA A 16 15.15 13.85 -2.58
C ALA A 16 13.88 14.68 -2.84
N GLU A 17 13.69 15.17 -4.07
CA GLU A 17 12.48 15.88 -4.49
C GLU A 17 11.23 15.02 -4.27
N GLY A 18 11.27 13.75 -4.70
CA GLY A 18 10.16 12.82 -4.52
C GLY A 18 9.85 12.57 -3.05
N ILE A 19 10.86 12.38 -2.20
CA ILE A 19 10.68 12.20 -0.76
C ILE A 19 10.07 13.47 -0.13
N HIS A 20 10.62 14.65 -0.40
CA HIS A 20 10.07 15.90 0.16
C HIS A 20 8.63 16.16 -0.27
N GLN A 21 8.28 15.84 -1.52
CA GLN A 21 6.92 16.04 -2.04
C GLN A 21 5.94 15.02 -1.46
N ILE A 22 6.29 13.74 -1.50
CA ILE A 22 5.37 12.62 -1.28
C ILE A 22 5.38 12.10 0.17
N TYR A 23 6.48 12.30 0.89
CA TYR A 23 6.63 11.98 2.31
C TYR A 23 6.71 13.24 3.17
N HIS A 24 6.09 14.34 2.73
CA HIS A 24 6.12 15.64 3.41
C HIS A 24 5.80 15.55 4.91
N ASP A 25 4.77 14.78 5.28
CA ASP A 25 4.29 14.66 6.66
C ASP A 25 4.98 13.53 7.44
N ALA A 26 5.95 12.83 6.84
CA ALA A 26 6.69 11.77 7.51
C ALA A 26 7.64 12.35 8.56
N GLN A 27 7.69 11.70 9.72
CA GLN A 27 8.61 12.09 10.78
C GLN A 27 10.06 11.80 10.35
N ILE A 28 10.91 12.83 10.44
CA ILE A 28 12.36 12.71 10.31
C ILE A 28 12.90 12.48 11.72
N LEU A 29 13.61 11.37 11.90
CA LEU A 29 14.24 11.01 13.17
C LEU A 29 15.71 11.47 13.18
N GLU A 30 16.23 11.79 14.35
CA GLU A 30 17.64 12.15 14.54
C GLU A 30 18.58 10.97 14.19
N GLU A 31 19.76 11.28 13.64
CA GLU A 31 20.70 10.31 13.02
C GLU A 31 21.19 9.17 13.95
N GLN A 32 21.02 9.29 15.27
CA GLN A 32 21.47 8.27 16.24
C GLN A 32 20.42 7.21 16.58
N ARG A 33 19.25 7.21 15.95
CA ARG A 33 18.23 6.18 16.17
C ARG A 33 18.42 4.99 15.24
N PHE A 34 18.13 3.80 15.77
CA PHE A 34 18.06 2.56 15.00
C PHE A 34 17.11 2.70 13.80
N ALA A 35 17.54 2.21 12.63
CA ALA A 35 16.70 2.08 11.44
C ALA A 35 16.50 0.61 11.10
N ASP A 36 15.25 0.22 10.82
CA ASP A 36 14.90 -1.14 10.40
C ASP A 36 15.53 -1.48 9.04
N PHE A 37 15.63 -0.49 8.15
CA PHE A 37 16.18 -0.66 6.81
C PHE A 37 17.18 0.44 6.46
N HIS A 38 18.38 0.04 6.03
CA HIS A 38 19.39 0.92 5.47
C HIS A 38 19.42 0.77 3.94
N VAL A 39 18.91 1.78 3.24
CA VAL A 39 18.77 1.74 1.77
C VAL A 39 19.57 2.86 1.11
N ALA A 40 20.17 2.54 -0.03
CA ALA A 40 20.86 3.53 -0.86
C ALA A 40 20.38 3.50 -2.30
N LEU A 41 20.18 4.68 -2.90
CA LEU A 41 19.95 4.86 -4.33
C LEU A 41 21.16 5.53 -4.96
N GLU A 42 21.87 4.77 -5.77
CA GLU A 42 23.17 5.17 -6.30
C GLU A 42 23.19 5.06 -7.82
N ARG A 43 24.07 5.85 -8.45
CA ARG A 43 24.42 5.64 -9.85
C ARG A 43 25.48 4.55 -9.91
N PRO A 44 25.36 3.53 -10.78
CA PRO A 44 26.38 2.51 -10.91
C PRO A 44 27.70 3.15 -11.40
N ALA A 45 28.83 2.64 -10.89
CA ALA A 45 30.17 3.03 -11.30
C ALA A 45 30.51 2.45 -12.69
N SER A 46 29.79 2.88 -13.73
CA SER A 46 29.98 2.44 -15.11
C SER A 46 30.13 3.63 -16.05
N HIS A 47 31.02 3.51 -17.04
CA HIS A 47 31.23 4.52 -18.09
C HIS A 47 29.96 4.80 -18.91
N ARG A 48 28.97 3.88 -18.91
CA ARG A 48 27.66 4.06 -19.55
C ARG A 48 26.81 5.18 -18.93
N ARG A 49 27.21 5.73 -17.78
CA ARG A 49 26.50 6.80 -17.05
C ARG A 49 26.20 8.04 -17.90
N TRP A 50 27.01 8.32 -18.92
CA TRP A 50 26.88 9.51 -19.77
C TRP A 50 25.89 9.34 -20.94
N LEU A 51 25.69 8.11 -21.41
CA LEU A 51 24.80 7.82 -22.55
C LEU A 51 23.40 7.42 -22.10
N ARG A 52 23.30 6.64 -21.02
CA ARG A 52 22.03 6.19 -20.42
C ARG A 52 22.19 6.13 -18.91
N PRO A 53 21.94 7.24 -18.18
CA PRO A 53 22.07 7.28 -16.74
C PRO A 53 21.14 6.26 -16.06
N GLN A 54 21.70 5.46 -15.17
CA GLN A 54 20.99 4.42 -14.43
C GLN A 54 21.04 4.68 -12.93
N VAL A 55 20.16 3.99 -12.21
CA VAL A 55 20.08 3.93 -10.75
C VAL A 55 20.03 2.48 -10.31
N ILE A 56 20.72 2.17 -9.22
CA ILE A 56 20.63 0.91 -8.48
C ILE A 56 20.05 1.19 -7.10
N PHE A 57 19.32 0.20 -6.58
CA PHE A 57 18.86 0.18 -5.20
C PHE A 57 19.73 -0.81 -4.43
N ARG A 58 20.29 -0.37 -3.31
CA ARG A 58 21.05 -1.19 -2.39
C ARG A 58 20.34 -1.31 -1.06
N PHE A 59 20.43 -2.49 -0.47
CA PHE A 59 20.01 -2.80 0.89
C PHE A 59 21.15 -3.60 1.54
N ASP A 60 21.73 -3.08 2.62
CA ASP A 60 22.86 -3.69 3.34
C ASP A 60 24.01 -4.18 2.42
N GLY A 61 24.34 -3.38 1.40
CA GLY A 61 25.38 -3.69 0.42
C GLY A 61 24.96 -4.64 -0.72
N TYR A 62 23.81 -5.31 -0.60
CA TYR A 62 23.21 -6.16 -1.63
C TYR A 62 22.34 -5.37 -2.61
N THR A 63 22.25 -5.83 -3.86
CA THR A 63 21.48 -5.18 -4.93
C THR A 63 20.36 -6.13 -5.39
N PRO A 64 19.13 -6.03 -4.83
CA PRO A 64 18.05 -6.97 -5.12
C PRO A 64 17.43 -6.81 -6.52
N PHE A 65 17.63 -5.67 -7.18
CA PHE A 65 17.03 -5.37 -8.48
C PHE A 65 18.07 -5.11 -9.55
N LYS A 66 17.69 -5.33 -10.81
CA LYS A 66 18.49 -4.85 -11.95
C LYS A 66 18.49 -3.31 -12.00
N PRO A 67 19.57 -2.68 -12.48
CA PRO A 67 19.62 -1.23 -12.65
C PRO A 67 18.48 -0.72 -13.55
N LEU A 68 17.86 0.40 -13.15
CA LEU A 68 16.79 1.06 -13.91
C LEU A 68 17.24 2.43 -14.45
N PRO A 69 16.55 2.99 -15.45
CA PRO A 69 16.76 4.39 -15.86
C PRO A 69 16.62 5.37 -14.68
N VAL A 70 17.49 6.38 -14.60
CA VAL A 70 17.53 7.31 -13.44
C VAL A 70 16.23 8.08 -13.22
N ASN A 71 15.43 8.32 -14.27
CA ASN A 71 14.12 8.95 -14.15
C ASN A 71 13.10 8.08 -13.40
N GLN A 72 13.39 6.79 -13.19
CA GLN A 72 12.60 5.86 -12.39
C GLN A 72 13.12 5.71 -10.95
N ALA A 73 14.09 6.51 -10.52
CA ALA A 73 14.73 6.36 -9.20
C ALA A 73 13.74 6.40 -8.03
N PHE A 74 12.78 7.33 -8.03
CA PHE A 74 11.76 7.37 -6.97
C PHE A 74 10.82 6.15 -7.00
N ALA A 75 10.45 5.66 -8.19
CA ALA A 75 9.65 4.43 -8.30
C ALA A 75 10.44 3.20 -7.81
N LEU A 76 11.74 3.13 -8.12
CA LEU A 76 12.63 2.09 -7.63
C LEU A 76 12.76 2.14 -6.09
N PHE A 77 12.82 3.34 -5.52
CA PHE A 77 12.80 3.52 -4.07
C PHE A 77 11.53 2.92 -3.45
N GLU A 78 10.35 3.27 -3.96
CA GLU A 78 9.07 2.72 -3.46
C GLU A 78 9.01 1.19 -3.56
N TRP A 79 9.47 0.63 -4.69
CA TRP A 79 9.53 -0.82 -4.87
C TRP A 79 10.52 -1.49 -3.93
N GLY A 80 11.68 -0.86 -3.71
CA GLY A 80 12.68 -1.37 -2.79
C GLY A 80 12.21 -1.40 -1.34
N LEU A 81 11.48 -0.38 -0.90
CA LEU A 81 10.86 -0.39 0.43
C LEU A 81 9.82 -1.51 0.58
N ASN A 82 9.00 -1.76 -0.44
CA ASN A 82 8.06 -2.89 -0.41
C ASN A 82 8.80 -4.22 -0.29
N TRP A 83 9.87 -4.39 -1.06
CA TRP A 83 10.71 -5.58 -0.98
C TRP A 83 11.33 -5.76 0.40
N CYS A 84 11.89 -4.70 1.00
CA CYS A 84 12.45 -4.75 2.36
C CYS A 84 11.42 -5.27 3.37
N ILE A 85 10.19 -4.75 3.33
CA ILE A 85 9.12 -5.19 4.24
C ILE A 85 8.75 -6.65 3.96
N THR A 86 8.51 -7.03 2.70
CA THR A 86 8.07 -8.40 2.35
C THR A 86 9.11 -9.47 2.66
N THR A 87 10.40 -9.13 2.62
CA THR A 87 11.51 -10.07 2.80
C THR A 87 12.03 -10.14 4.24
N HIS A 88 11.75 -9.13 5.07
CA HIS A 88 12.31 -9.06 6.43
C HIS A 88 11.27 -8.97 7.54
N ALA A 89 10.05 -8.47 7.29
CA ALA A 89 9.05 -8.22 8.34
C ALA A 89 8.17 -9.45 8.66
N HIS A 90 8.76 -10.64 8.79
CA HIS A 90 8.04 -11.91 8.97
C HIS A 90 7.39 -12.11 10.36
N GLN A 91 7.60 -11.19 11.30
CA GLN A 91 6.79 -11.13 12.53
C GLN A 91 5.30 -10.86 12.22
N TYR A 92 5.00 -10.27 11.07
CA TYR A 92 3.66 -10.04 10.54
C TYR A 92 3.26 -11.12 9.52
N LEU A 93 1.97 -11.42 9.45
CA LEU A 93 1.41 -12.04 8.26
C LEU A 93 1.19 -10.94 7.22
N ILE A 94 1.81 -11.06 6.05
CA ILE A 94 1.86 -10.03 5.02
C ILE A 94 0.93 -10.42 3.88
N ILE A 95 -0.12 -9.64 3.66
CA ILE A 95 -1.08 -9.82 2.56
C ILE A 95 -0.87 -8.72 1.51
N HIS A 96 -0.85 -9.10 0.25
CA HIS A 96 -0.96 -8.17 -0.87
C HIS A 96 -2.39 -7.61 -0.92
N ALA A 97 -2.59 -6.51 -0.20
CA ALA A 97 -3.88 -5.88 0.02
C ALA A 97 -3.68 -4.40 0.37
N ALA A 98 -4.66 -3.59 -0.01
CA ALA A 98 -4.83 -2.28 0.57
C ALA A 98 -5.62 -2.45 1.86
N VAL A 99 -5.37 -1.58 2.83
CA VAL A 99 -6.09 -1.57 4.09
C VAL A 99 -6.43 -0.13 4.43
N ILE A 100 -7.70 0.10 4.67
CA ILE A 100 -8.26 1.40 5.05
C ILE A 100 -9.05 1.25 6.35
N GLU A 101 -9.18 2.33 7.09
CA GLU A 101 -9.83 2.34 8.40
C GLU A 101 -10.87 3.45 8.53
N LYS A 102 -11.94 3.13 9.24
CA LYS A 102 -12.98 4.06 9.69
C LYS A 102 -13.35 3.71 11.13
N GLU A 103 -13.27 4.70 12.01
CA GLU A 103 -13.69 4.57 13.42
C GLU A 103 -13.06 3.36 14.17
N GLY A 104 -11.81 3.04 13.88
CA GLY A 104 -11.04 1.95 14.49
C GLY A 104 -11.21 0.59 13.80
N PHE A 105 -12.11 0.48 12.82
CA PHE A 105 -12.38 -0.74 12.05
C PHE A 105 -11.72 -0.69 10.68
N ALA A 106 -10.98 -1.74 10.35
CA ALA A 106 -10.24 -1.85 9.11
C ALA A 106 -10.96 -2.74 8.07
N ALA A 107 -11.01 -2.25 6.83
CA ALA A 107 -11.36 -3.02 5.66
C ALA A 107 -10.07 -3.44 4.95
N ILE A 108 -9.86 -4.75 4.85
CA ILE A 108 -8.78 -5.34 4.06
C ILE A 108 -9.32 -5.54 2.64
N LEU A 109 -8.57 -5.06 1.64
CA LEU A 109 -8.92 -5.10 0.23
C LEU A 109 -7.92 -5.97 -0.55
N PRO A 110 -7.99 -7.32 -0.43
CA PRO A 110 -7.09 -8.20 -1.15
C PRO A 110 -7.46 -8.20 -2.61
N ALA A 111 -6.48 -8.00 -3.48
CA ALA A 111 -6.76 -8.02 -4.90
C ALA A 111 -5.51 -8.35 -5.72
N PRO A 112 -5.66 -9.11 -6.82
CA PRO A 112 -4.58 -9.28 -7.77
C PRO A 112 -4.18 -7.93 -8.37
N PRO A 113 -2.92 -7.79 -8.85
CA PRO A 113 -2.50 -6.59 -9.58
C PRO A 113 -3.46 -6.26 -10.75
N GLY A 114 -3.82 -4.98 -10.91
CA GLY A 114 -4.69 -4.52 -12.00
C GLY A 114 -6.20 -4.53 -11.73
N SER A 115 -6.63 -4.98 -10.55
CA SER A 115 -8.04 -5.01 -10.10
C SER A 115 -8.68 -3.66 -9.76
N GLY A 116 -7.91 -2.56 -9.81
CA GLY A 116 -8.35 -1.23 -9.37
C GLY A 116 -8.20 -0.96 -7.87
N LYS A 117 -7.52 -1.85 -7.11
CA LYS A 117 -7.27 -1.70 -5.66
C LYS A 117 -6.76 -0.32 -5.24
N SER A 118 -5.67 0.15 -5.86
CA SER A 118 -5.06 1.43 -5.48
C SER A 118 -5.96 2.62 -5.87
N THR A 119 -6.73 2.50 -6.94
CA THR A 119 -7.73 3.50 -7.36
C THR A 119 -8.89 3.58 -6.37
N LEU A 120 -9.45 2.43 -5.97
CA LEU A 120 -10.48 2.37 -4.92
C LEU A 120 -9.96 2.94 -3.60
N THR A 121 -8.76 2.54 -3.20
CA THR A 121 -8.11 3.01 -1.97
C THR A 121 -7.92 4.53 -1.98
N ALA A 122 -7.39 5.08 -3.07
CA ALA A 122 -7.27 6.53 -3.24
C ALA A 122 -8.64 7.22 -3.16
N GLY A 123 -9.67 6.66 -3.80
CA GLY A 123 -11.02 7.21 -3.75
C GLY A 123 -11.58 7.26 -2.32
N LEU A 124 -11.56 6.13 -1.61
CA LEU A 124 -12.10 6.01 -0.25
C LEU A 124 -11.35 6.89 0.74
N VAL A 125 -10.03 6.96 0.63
CA VAL A 125 -9.19 7.80 1.49
C VAL A 125 -9.47 9.30 1.28
N ASN A 126 -9.71 9.73 0.04
CA ASN A 126 -10.17 11.09 -0.26
C ASN A 126 -11.66 11.33 0.09
N ARG A 127 -12.35 10.35 0.67
CA ARG A 127 -13.71 10.46 1.24
C ARG A 127 -13.72 10.17 2.75
N GLY A 128 -12.58 10.41 3.40
CA GLY A 128 -12.48 10.42 4.86
C GLY A 128 -12.25 9.06 5.51
N TRP A 129 -11.82 8.06 4.74
CA TRP A 129 -11.20 6.85 5.29
C TRP A 129 -9.73 7.11 5.58
N ARG A 130 -9.22 6.54 6.67
CA ARG A 130 -7.79 6.59 6.98
C ARG A 130 -7.05 5.52 6.17
N LEU A 131 -5.93 5.91 5.56
CA LEU A 131 -5.06 4.98 4.86
C LEU A 131 -4.18 4.23 5.87
N LEU A 132 -4.30 2.91 5.94
CA LEU A 132 -3.36 2.09 6.69
C LEU A 132 -2.25 1.54 5.78
N SER A 133 -2.59 1.10 4.57
CA SER A 133 -1.63 0.65 3.56
C SER A 133 -2.29 0.58 2.18
N ASP A 134 -1.55 0.82 1.11
CA ASP A 134 -2.05 0.56 -0.26
C ASP A 134 -1.63 -0.81 -0.78
N GLU A 135 -0.45 -1.31 -0.43
CA GLU A 135 0.12 -2.51 -1.08
C GLU A 135 0.31 -3.69 -0.13
N LEU A 136 0.65 -3.42 1.14
CA LEU A 136 1.06 -4.44 2.10
C LEU A 136 0.19 -4.36 3.36
N GLY A 137 -0.81 -5.25 3.46
CA GLY A 137 -1.59 -5.44 4.69
C GLY A 137 -0.79 -6.26 5.70
N LEU A 138 -0.41 -5.64 6.82
CA LEU A 138 0.38 -6.27 7.87
C LEU A 138 -0.51 -6.67 9.05
N ILE A 139 -0.64 -7.96 9.30
CA ILE A 139 -1.41 -8.50 10.43
C ILE A 139 -0.44 -8.90 11.54
N SER A 140 -0.54 -8.22 12.68
CA SER A 140 0.27 -8.47 13.88
C SER A 140 -0.04 -9.83 14.51
N LYS A 141 0.78 -10.24 15.50
CA LYS A 141 0.50 -11.46 16.29
C LYS A 141 -0.82 -11.38 17.04
N ALA A 142 -1.26 -10.18 17.41
CA ALA A 142 -2.51 -9.93 18.10
C ALA A 142 -3.74 -9.87 17.16
N GLY A 143 -3.55 -10.08 15.85
CA GLY A 143 -4.64 -9.99 14.87
C GLY A 143 -5.01 -8.57 14.46
N LEU A 144 -4.33 -7.54 14.99
CA LEU A 144 -4.54 -6.15 14.60
C LEU A 144 -3.76 -5.79 13.33
N ILE A 145 -4.28 -4.83 12.57
CA ILE A 145 -3.61 -4.27 11.40
C ILE A 145 -2.56 -3.25 11.85
N GLN A 146 -1.31 -3.50 11.44
CA GLN A 146 -0.21 -2.56 11.60
C GLN A 146 -0.17 -1.57 10.42
N PRO A 147 -0.31 -0.26 10.66
CA PRO A 147 -0.26 0.72 9.57
C PRO A 147 1.13 0.86 8.95
N VAL A 148 1.15 0.97 7.64
CA VAL A 148 2.27 1.35 6.79
C VAL A 148 1.77 2.45 5.84
N ALA A 149 1.37 3.59 6.40
CA ALA A 149 0.74 4.72 5.72
C ALA A 149 1.70 5.41 4.73
N ARG A 150 1.99 4.69 3.65
CA ARG A 150 2.84 5.07 2.54
C ARG A 150 1.99 5.57 1.37
N PRO A 151 2.61 6.25 0.40
CA PRO A 151 1.91 6.79 -0.77
C PRO A 151 1.15 5.72 -1.54
N VAL A 152 0.00 6.09 -2.10
CA VAL A 152 -0.81 5.19 -2.96
C VAL A 152 -0.20 5.18 -4.36
N SER A 153 0.11 3.99 -4.88
CA SER A 153 0.72 3.83 -6.20
C SER A 153 -0.35 3.85 -7.30
N LEU A 154 -0.47 4.96 -8.02
CA LEU A 154 -1.39 5.11 -9.15
C LEU A 154 -0.71 4.76 -10.47
N LYS A 155 -1.45 4.11 -11.37
CA LYS A 155 -0.94 3.66 -12.67
C LYS A 155 -1.87 4.06 -13.81
N ASN A 156 -1.27 4.41 -14.94
CA ASN A 156 -1.96 4.67 -16.21
C ASN A 156 -3.16 5.61 -16.02
N GLU A 157 -4.35 5.19 -16.44
CA GLU A 157 -5.61 5.95 -16.40
C GLU A 157 -6.02 6.32 -14.97
N SER A 158 -5.59 5.54 -13.97
CA SER A 158 -5.93 5.81 -12.56
C SER A 158 -5.35 7.12 -12.05
N ILE A 159 -4.28 7.62 -12.67
CA ILE A 159 -3.68 8.92 -12.30
C ILE A 159 -4.69 10.03 -12.60
N GLU A 160 -5.25 10.04 -13.81
CA GLU A 160 -6.21 11.07 -14.23
C GLU A 160 -7.56 10.89 -13.54
N VAL A 161 -8.02 9.65 -13.34
CA VAL A 161 -9.26 9.37 -12.58
C VAL A 161 -9.19 10.02 -11.19
N ILE A 162 -8.09 9.84 -10.46
CA ILE A 162 -7.96 10.41 -9.12
C ILE A 162 -7.76 11.93 -9.15
N ARG A 163 -7.06 12.49 -10.15
CA ARG A 163 -6.97 13.96 -10.31
C ARG A 163 -8.34 14.62 -10.46
N HIS A 164 -9.24 14.00 -11.22
CA HIS A 164 -10.59 14.52 -11.41
C HIS A 164 -11.48 14.27 -10.19
N PHE A 165 -11.35 13.09 -9.57
CA PHE A 165 -12.15 12.70 -8.42
C PHE A 165 -11.80 13.45 -7.12
N ALA A 166 -10.52 13.78 -6.94
CA ALA A 166 -9.97 14.44 -5.76
C ALA A 166 -8.94 15.49 -6.19
N SER A 167 -9.41 16.67 -6.60
CA SER A 167 -8.57 17.79 -7.07
C SER A 167 -7.51 18.23 -6.06
N GLU A 168 -7.82 18.11 -4.77
CA GLU A 168 -6.93 18.48 -3.67
C GLU A 168 -5.86 17.42 -3.35
N ALA A 169 -5.94 16.24 -3.97
CA ALA A 169 -4.97 15.18 -3.74
C ALA A 169 -3.60 15.55 -4.31
N CYS A 170 -2.57 15.55 -3.47
CA CYS A 170 -1.20 15.77 -3.92
C CYS A 170 -0.66 14.53 -4.64
N ILE A 171 -0.62 14.60 -5.97
CA ILE A 171 -0.07 13.53 -6.83
C ILE A 171 1.26 13.99 -7.41
N GLY A 172 2.29 13.19 -7.16
CA GLY A 172 3.67 13.48 -7.57
C GLY A 172 3.92 13.39 -9.07
N ARG A 173 5.21 13.47 -9.41
CA ARG A 173 5.69 13.37 -10.78
C ARG A 173 5.24 12.07 -11.45
N VAL A 174 4.75 12.20 -12.68
CA VAL A 174 4.42 11.07 -13.56
C VAL A 174 5.70 10.52 -14.19
N VAL A 175 5.94 9.23 -14.02
CA VAL A 175 7.06 8.50 -14.61
C VAL A 175 6.52 7.56 -15.68
N LYS A 176 6.92 7.79 -16.93
CA LYS A 176 6.55 6.96 -18.09
C LYS A 176 7.52 5.77 -18.27
N ASP A 177 7.10 4.80 -19.08
CA ASP A 177 7.93 3.67 -19.54
C ASP A 177 8.54 2.82 -18.41
N THR A 178 7.81 2.64 -17.31
CA THR A 178 8.20 1.68 -16.27
C THR A 178 7.73 0.26 -16.64
N LEU A 179 8.29 -0.77 -16.00
CA LEU A 179 7.78 -2.14 -16.12
C LEU A 179 6.30 -2.28 -15.73
N LYS A 180 5.76 -1.30 -14.99
CA LYS A 180 4.36 -1.25 -14.53
C LYS A 180 3.51 -0.24 -15.33
N GLY A 181 4.01 0.25 -16.48
CA GLY A 181 3.37 1.29 -17.28
C GLY A 181 3.74 2.70 -16.81
N THR A 182 2.79 3.63 -16.91
CA THR A 182 2.96 4.99 -16.38
C THR A 182 2.61 4.98 -14.90
N VAL A 183 3.49 5.50 -14.03
CA VAL A 183 3.31 5.46 -12.56
C VAL A 183 3.38 6.86 -11.98
N SER A 184 2.54 7.14 -10.99
CA SER A 184 2.69 8.25 -10.06
C SER A 184 2.29 7.81 -8.65
N HIS A 185 2.59 8.64 -7.66
CA HIS A 185 2.28 8.37 -6.26
C HIS A 185 1.41 9.50 -5.72
N MET A 186 0.28 9.13 -5.11
CA MET A 186 -0.54 10.05 -4.35
C MET A 186 -0.02 10.05 -2.91
N ARG A 187 0.28 11.24 -2.38
CA ARG A 187 0.68 11.43 -0.98
C ARG A 187 -0.39 10.86 -0.05
N ALA A 188 0.03 10.13 0.98
CA ALA A 188 -0.89 9.69 2.04
C ALA A 188 -1.45 10.92 2.77
N PRO A 189 -2.74 10.97 3.15
CA PRO A 189 -3.25 12.09 3.92
C PRO A 189 -2.52 12.26 5.24
N THR A 190 -2.36 13.50 5.69
CA THR A 190 -1.63 13.86 6.91
C THR A 190 -2.11 13.07 8.13
N GLU A 191 -3.42 12.97 8.34
CA GLU A 191 -4.02 12.18 9.44
C GLU A 191 -3.60 10.71 9.41
N SER A 192 -3.43 10.12 8.22
CA SER A 192 -2.98 8.72 8.09
C SER A 192 -1.53 8.56 8.53
N VAL A 193 -0.69 9.56 8.25
CA VAL A 193 0.74 9.57 8.61
C VAL A 193 0.93 9.86 10.10
N VAL A 194 0.26 10.88 10.65
CA VAL A 194 0.34 11.25 12.08
C VAL A 194 -0.10 10.09 12.96
N ARG A 195 -1.20 9.43 12.58
CA ARG A 195 -1.76 8.31 13.32
C ARG A 195 -1.12 6.98 12.91
N ALA A 196 0.01 6.94 12.21
CA ALA A 196 0.57 5.67 11.70
C ALA A 196 1.02 4.67 12.79
N HIS A 197 1.06 5.10 14.05
CA HIS A 197 1.31 4.25 15.21
C HIS A 197 0.04 3.55 15.74
N GLU A 198 -1.16 4.03 15.38
CA GLU A 198 -2.43 3.49 15.84
C GLU A 198 -2.87 2.28 15.02
N GLN A 199 -2.80 1.08 15.61
CA GLN A 199 -3.31 -0.14 14.99
C GLN A 199 -4.85 -0.12 14.88
N ALA A 200 -5.39 -0.88 13.93
CA ALA A 200 -6.83 -1.00 13.72
C ALA A 200 -7.31 -2.44 13.83
N ARG A 201 -8.57 -2.63 14.26
CA ARG A 201 -9.21 -3.93 14.34
C ARG A 201 -9.73 -4.31 12.96
N PRO A 202 -9.35 -5.45 12.37
CA PRO A 202 -9.96 -5.89 11.13
C PRO A 202 -11.45 -6.18 11.38
N ALA A 203 -12.32 -5.65 10.52
CA ALA A 203 -13.77 -5.90 10.57
C ALA A 203 -14.28 -6.50 9.25
N TRP A 204 -13.63 -6.16 8.13
CA TRP A 204 -14.10 -6.60 6.82
C TRP A 204 -12.96 -7.08 5.93
N VAL A 205 -13.27 -8.07 5.11
CA VAL A 205 -12.45 -8.48 3.97
C VAL A 205 -13.27 -8.33 2.72
N VAL A 206 -12.96 -7.30 1.93
CA VAL A 206 -13.74 -6.93 0.75
C VAL A 206 -12.87 -7.18 -0.47
N PHE A 207 -13.30 -8.06 -1.37
CA PHE A 207 -12.59 -8.36 -2.62
C PHE A 207 -13.11 -7.43 -3.72
N PRO A 208 -12.38 -6.37 -4.09
CA PRO A 208 -12.87 -5.40 -5.06
C PRO A 208 -12.65 -5.89 -6.49
N LYS A 209 -13.59 -5.55 -7.36
CA LYS A 209 -13.47 -5.66 -8.81
C LYS A 209 -14.03 -4.42 -9.47
N PHE A 210 -13.17 -3.75 -10.23
CA PHE A 210 -13.59 -2.64 -11.07
C PHE A 210 -14.15 -3.14 -12.41
N ASP A 211 -15.35 -2.72 -12.77
CA ASP A 211 -15.99 -2.98 -14.06
C ASP A 211 -16.72 -1.69 -14.51
N THR A 212 -16.25 -1.06 -15.59
CA THR A 212 -16.80 0.22 -16.09
C THR A 212 -18.31 0.14 -16.31
N GLY A 213 -19.06 1.15 -15.85
CA GLY A 213 -20.51 1.23 -16.01
C GLY A 213 -21.32 0.28 -15.11
N THR A 214 -20.68 -0.39 -14.15
CA THR A 214 -21.34 -1.26 -13.19
C THR A 214 -21.73 -0.48 -11.93
N ALA A 215 -22.98 -0.65 -11.47
CA ALA A 215 -23.41 -0.08 -10.19
C ALA A 215 -22.63 -0.71 -9.02
N ALA A 216 -22.35 0.07 -7.98
CA ALA A 216 -21.69 -0.46 -6.79
C ALA A 216 -22.55 -1.53 -6.11
N THR A 217 -22.05 -2.75 -6.00
CA THR A 217 -22.73 -3.86 -5.34
C THR A 217 -21.80 -4.60 -4.39
N LEU A 218 -22.27 -4.79 -3.16
CA LEU A 218 -21.59 -5.52 -2.11
C LEU A 218 -22.38 -6.80 -1.80
N LYS A 219 -21.75 -7.96 -1.95
CA LYS A 219 -22.41 -9.27 -1.73
C LYS A 219 -21.62 -10.08 -0.71
N PRO A 220 -22.29 -10.71 0.28
CA PRO A 220 -21.62 -11.60 1.22
C PRO A 220 -20.83 -12.69 0.50
N MET A 221 -19.67 -13.03 1.03
CA MET A 221 -18.79 -14.07 0.52
C MET A 221 -18.61 -15.16 1.58
N ALA A 222 -18.59 -16.42 1.16
CA ALA A 222 -18.41 -17.53 2.09
C ALA A 222 -17.01 -17.45 2.76
N PRO A 223 -16.90 -17.67 4.10
CA PRO A 223 -15.63 -17.55 4.81
C PRO A 223 -14.50 -18.41 4.22
N ALA A 224 -14.81 -19.64 3.79
CA ALA A 224 -13.82 -20.52 3.16
C ALA A 224 -13.27 -19.95 1.84
N GLN A 225 -14.11 -19.27 1.04
CA GLN A 225 -13.64 -18.63 -0.20
C GLN A 225 -12.77 -17.41 0.11
N ALA A 226 -13.14 -16.62 1.12
CA ALA A 226 -12.38 -15.47 1.56
C ALA A 226 -11.01 -15.87 2.14
N PHE A 227 -10.98 -16.94 2.94
CA PHE A 227 -9.75 -17.54 3.45
C PHE A 227 -8.79 -17.91 2.31
N LEU A 228 -9.28 -18.64 1.30
CA LEU A 228 -8.46 -19.02 0.14
C LEU A 228 -8.00 -17.80 -0.66
N GLY A 229 -8.86 -16.78 -0.81
CA GLY A 229 -8.50 -15.52 -1.45
C GLY A 229 -7.37 -14.79 -0.73
N LEU A 230 -7.41 -14.72 0.60
CA LEU A 230 -6.35 -14.13 1.42
C LEU A 230 -5.05 -14.94 1.37
N ALA A 231 -5.13 -16.26 1.54
CA ALA A 231 -3.97 -17.15 1.49
C ALA A 231 -3.23 -17.04 0.16
N ARG A 232 -3.96 -16.94 -0.97
CA ARG A 232 -3.38 -16.72 -2.30
C ARG A 232 -2.68 -15.37 -2.47
N ASN A 233 -3.09 -14.35 -1.72
CA ASN A 233 -2.49 -13.02 -1.76
C ASN A 233 -1.43 -12.83 -0.66
N ALA A 234 -1.16 -13.83 0.17
CA ALA A 234 -0.21 -13.73 1.26
C ALA A 234 1.24 -13.98 0.76
N PHE A 235 2.16 -13.07 1.06
CA PHE A 235 3.56 -13.18 0.64
C PHE A 235 4.34 -14.27 1.40
N ASN A 236 4.07 -14.40 2.70
CA ASN A 236 4.84 -15.26 3.59
C ASN A 236 3.99 -16.37 4.23
N TYR A 237 2.84 -16.71 3.65
CA TYR A 237 1.97 -17.76 4.20
C TYR A 237 2.69 -19.11 4.31
N SER A 238 3.35 -19.56 3.23
CA SER A 238 4.11 -20.81 3.24
C SER A 238 5.31 -20.77 4.20
N LEU A 239 5.91 -19.59 4.38
CA LEU A 239 7.02 -19.40 5.31
C LEU A 239 6.56 -19.50 6.78
N LEU A 240 5.40 -18.90 7.09
CA LEU A 240 4.80 -18.95 8.42
C LEU A 240 4.14 -20.30 8.73
N ALA A 241 3.86 -21.10 7.70
CA ALA A 241 3.27 -22.44 7.82
C ALA A 241 2.01 -22.43 8.73
N GLU A 242 2.03 -23.21 9.81
CA GLU A 242 0.90 -23.34 10.73
C GLU A 242 0.49 -21.99 11.36
N ASP A 243 1.45 -21.14 11.72
CA ASP A 243 1.15 -19.82 12.28
C ASP A 243 0.40 -18.94 11.26
N GLY A 244 0.76 -19.05 9.98
CA GLY A 244 0.09 -18.35 8.88
C GLY A 244 -1.37 -18.80 8.74
N PHE A 245 -1.59 -20.11 8.78
CA PHE A 245 -2.94 -20.71 8.74
C PHE A 245 -3.80 -20.23 9.92
N ARG A 246 -3.29 -20.35 11.15
CA ARG A 246 -4.03 -19.98 12.36
C ARG A 246 -4.40 -18.50 12.37
N ARG A 247 -3.48 -17.61 11.98
CA ARG A 247 -3.75 -16.16 11.90
C ARG A 247 -4.83 -15.83 10.87
N LEU A 248 -4.82 -16.46 9.70
CA LEU A 248 -5.88 -16.27 8.71
C LEU A 248 -7.22 -16.83 9.19
N ALA A 249 -7.22 -17.97 9.89
CA ALA A 249 -8.45 -18.54 10.44
C ALA A 249 -9.07 -17.59 11.48
N THR A 250 -8.29 -17.10 12.44
CA THR A 250 -8.74 -16.12 13.45
C THR A 250 -9.22 -14.81 12.80
N LEU A 251 -8.58 -14.37 11.72
CA LEU A 251 -9.05 -13.22 10.96
C LEU A 251 -10.45 -13.48 10.37
N MET A 252 -10.72 -14.68 9.84
CA MET A 252 -12.04 -15.04 9.31
C MET A 252 -13.11 -15.17 10.40
N ASP A 253 -12.74 -15.54 11.62
CA ASP A 253 -13.68 -15.60 12.75
C ASP A 253 -14.12 -14.21 13.25
N THR A 254 -13.35 -13.17 12.93
CA THR A 254 -13.54 -11.80 13.44
C THR A 254 -13.94 -10.79 12.37
N THR A 255 -14.08 -11.23 11.11
CA THR A 255 -14.39 -10.34 9.98
C THR A 255 -15.54 -10.86 9.15
N THR A 256 -16.27 -9.93 8.53
CA THR A 256 -17.25 -10.27 7.50
C THR A 256 -16.64 -10.13 6.11
N ALA A 257 -16.82 -11.14 5.27
CA ALA A 257 -16.25 -11.16 3.92
C ALA A 257 -17.28 -10.77 2.86
N TYR A 258 -16.84 -9.98 1.88
CA TYR A 258 -17.67 -9.53 0.76
C TYR A 258 -16.94 -9.60 -0.57
N SER A 259 -17.69 -9.86 -1.63
CA SER A 259 -17.31 -9.48 -2.99
C SER A 259 -17.90 -8.11 -3.32
N PHE A 260 -17.09 -7.25 -3.94
CA PHE A 260 -17.49 -5.88 -4.24
C PHE A 260 -17.22 -5.54 -5.71
N HIS A 261 -18.26 -5.18 -6.44
CA HIS A 261 -18.16 -4.72 -7.82
C HIS A 261 -18.53 -3.25 -7.89
N TYR A 262 -17.79 -2.47 -8.68
CA TYR A 262 -18.06 -1.04 -8.85
C TYR A 262 -17.52 -0.51 -10.18
N GLY A 263 -18.19 0.51 -10.71
CA GLY A 263 -17.73 1.31 -11.85
C GLY A 263 -17.57 2.80 -11.51
N ASN A 264 -18.02 3.24 -10.33
CA ASN A 264 -17.99 4.63 -9.89
C ASN A 264 -17.43 4.73 -8.45
N LEU A 265 -16.50 5.65 -8.22
CA LEU A 265 -15.83 5.82 -6.93
C LEU A 265 -16.73 6.45 -5.85
N GLU A 266 -17.71 7.28 -6.22
CA GLU A 266 -18.64 7.88 -5.25
C GLU A 266 -19.67 6.88 -4.75
N GLU A 267 -20.21 6.06 -5.65
CA GLU A 267 -21.05 4.93 -5.24
C GLU A 267 -20.26 3.97 -4.35
N ALA A 268 -18.99 3.71 -4.67
CA ALA A 268 -18.13 2.90 -3.83
C ALA A 268 -17.93 3.51 -2.44
N ALA A 269 -17.65 4.81 -2.35
CA ALA A 269 -17.54 5.51 -1.07
C ALA A 269 -18.84 5.44 -0.26
N SER A 270 -20.00 5.60 -0.90
CA SER A 270 -21.29 5.48 -0.25
C SER A 270 -21.52 4.08 0.34
N VAL A 271 -21.19 3.02 -0.41
CA VAL A 271 -21.33 1.63 0.06
C VAL A 271 -20.42 1.35 1.26
N PHE A 272 -19.16 1.79 1.20
CA PHE A 272 -18.22 1.61 2.30
C PHE A 272 -18.64 2.39 3.54
N ASN A 273 -19.10 3.64 3.39
CA ASN A 273 -19.58 4.43 4.53
C ASN A 273 -20.80 3.77 5.21
N ALA A 274 -21.77 3.28 4.43
CA ALA A 274 -22.90 2.54 4.97
C ALA A 274 -22.46 1.27 5.71
N LEU A 275 -21.43 0.57 5.20
CA LEU A 275 -20.86 -0.61 5.86
C LEU A 275 -20.24 -0.25 7.23
N ALA A 276 -19.53 0.87 7.32
CA ALA A 276 -18.95 1.37 8.57
C ALA A 276 -20.02 1.80 9.59
N GLU A 277 -21.06 2.52 9.12
CA GLU A 277 -22.19 2.94 9.97
C GLU A 277 -22.94 1.75 10.57
N GLN A 278 -23.14 0.68 9.80
CA GLN A 278 -23.74 -0.56 10.30
C GLN A 278 -22.88 -1.20 11.38
N GLN A 279 -21.56 -1.29 11.17
CA GLN A 279 -20.65 -1.87 12.17
C GLN A 279 -20.67 -1.09 13.48
N ARG A 280 -20.75 0.24 13.42
CA ARG A 280 -20.88 1.08 14.62
C ARG A 280 -22.20 0.87 15.36
N ALA A 281 -23.28 0.57 14.63
CA ALA A 281 -24.59 0.35 15.24
C ALA A 281 -24.71 -1.00 15.97
N TYR A 282 -23.92 -2.01 15.57
CA TYR A 282 -24.04 -3.39 16.05
C TYR A 282 -22.80 -3.94 16.80
N GLY A 283 -21.69 -3.19 16.86
CA GLY A 283 -20.42 -3.58 17.49
C GLY A 283 -20.04 -2.74 18.68
#